data_AF-A0AAV8V6V6-F1
#
_entry.id   AF-A0AAV8V6V6-F1
#
_cell.length_a   1.000
_cell.length_b   1.000
_cell.length_c   1.000
_cell.angle_alpha   90.00
_cell.angle_beta   90.00
_cell.angle_gamma   90.00
#
_symmetry.space_group_name_H-M   'P 1'
#
loop_
_entity.id
_entity.type
_entity.pdbx_description
1 polymer ?
#
loop_
_entity_poly.entity_id
_entity_poly.type
_entity_poly.pdbx_seq_one_letter_code
_entity_poly.pdbx_strand_id
1 'polypeptide(L)' 'MKYILVTGGVISGVGKGVISSSFGAILKCCGIEVTSIKIDPYINIDAGTFSPYEHGRLLLLGLLTY' A
#
# COMPACT_ATOMS: atom_id res chain seq x y z
N MET A 1 0.53 -11.41 -17.45
CA MET A 1 0.72 -10.43 -16.36
C MET A 1 -0.36 -9.37 -16.47
N LYS A 2 -1.12 -9.11 -15.39
CA LYS A 2 -2.21 -8.12 -15.36
C LYS A 2 -1.95 -7.10 -14.25
N TYR A 3 -2.37 -5.86 -14.45
CA TYR A 3 -2.20 -4.77 -13.49
C TYR A 3 -3.54 -4.19 -13.10
N ILE A 4 -3.68 -3.85 -11.83
CA ILE A 4 -4.85 -3.19 -11.27
C ILE A 4 -4.37 -1.90 -10.64
N LEU A 5 -4.76 -0.77 -11.23
CA LEU A 5 -4.41 0.55 -10.72
C LEU A 5 -5.51 1.04 -9.79
N VAL A 6 -5.14 1.38 -8.56
CA VAL A 6 -6.06 1.97 -7.57
C VAL A 6 -5.71 3.42 -7.39
N THR A 7 -6.57 4.33 -7.86
CA THR A 7 -6.40 5.78 -7.71
C THR A 7 -7.42 6.35 -6.71
N GLY A 8 -7.12 7.54 -6.18
CA GLY A 8 -8.04 8.31 -5.35
C GLY A 8 -8.53 9.56 -6.06
N GLY A 9 -9.80 9.89 -5.89
CA GLY A 9 -10.39 11.13 -6.44
C GLY A 9 -10.53 12.22 -5.39
N VAL A 10 -11.70 12.25 -4.74
CA VAL A 10 -12.17 13.42 -3.97
C VAL A 10 -11.39 13.69 -2.69
N ILE A 11 -11.05 12.65 -1.92
CA ILE A 11 -10.36 12.78 -0.62
C ILE A 11 -9.17 11.81 -0.54
N SER A 12 -8.01 12.32 -0.10
CA SER A 12 -6.83 11.55 0.26
C SER A 12 -7.00 10.95 1.67
N GLY A 13 -6.42 9.77 1.93
CA GLY A 13 -6.51 9.12 3.26
C GLY A 13 -7.73 8.24 3.55
N VAL A 14 -8.83 8.31 2.79
CA VAL A 14 -9.98 7.42 3.02
C VAL A 14 -9.81 6.10 2.27
N GLY A 15 -9.64 5.00 3.01
CA GLY A 15 -9.95 3.62 2.62
C GLY A 15 -9.15 2.96 1.49
N LYS A 16 -8.37 3.69 0.68
CA LYS A 16 -7.70 3.17 -0.52
C LYS A 16 -6.80 1.96 -0.24
N GLY A 17 -5.96 2.06 0.79
CA GLY A 17 -5.06 0.97 1.18
C GLY A 17 -5.81 -0.26 1.69
N VAL A 18 -6.89 -0.05 2.44
CA VAL A 18 -7.72 -1.15 2.99
C VAL A 18 -8.49 -1.85 1.87
N ILE A 19 -9.03 -1.10 0.92
CA ILE A 19 -9.76 -1.65 -0.22
C ILE A 19 -8.81 -2.44 -1.12
N SER A 20 -7.64 -1.88 -1.44
CA SER A 20 -6.66 -2.58 -2.28
C SER A 20 -6.10 -3.84 -1.62
N SER A 21 -5.82 -3.80 -0.30
CA SER A 21 -5.36 -4.98 0.45
C SER A 21 -6.44 -6.07 0.53
N SER A 22 -7.70 -5.69 0.75
CA SER A 22 -8.81 -6.64 0.80
C SER A 22 -9.04 -7.32 -0.55
N PHE A 23 -8.94 -6.55 -1.65
CA PHE A 23 -9.04 -7.11 -2.99
C PHE A 23 -7.89 -8.08 -3.31
N GLY A 24 -6.66 -7.73 -2.92
CA GLY A 24 -5.51 -8.62 -3.03
C GLY A 24 -5.69 -9.92 -2.24
N ALA A 25 -6.25 -9.85 -1.02
CA ALA A 25 -6.54 -11.04 -0.22
C ALA A 25 -7.54 -11.98 -0.92
N ILE A 26 -8.61 -11.43 -1.52
CA ILE A 26 -9.58 -12.22 -2.29
C ILE A 26 -8.91 -12.92 -3.47
N LEU A 27 -8.08 -12.21 -4.25
CA LEU A 27 -7.37 -12.81 -5.38
C LEU A 27 -6.42 -13.92 -4.94
N LYS A 28 -5.71 -13.73 -3.82
CA LYS A 28 -4.84 -14.75 -3.23
C LYS A 28 -5.65 -16.00 -2.82
N CYS A 29 -6.84 -15.81 -2.24
CA CYS A 29 -7.77 -16.90 -1.92
C CYS A 29 -8.29 -17.64 -3.16
N CYS A 30 -8.39 -16.95 -4.31
CA CYS A 30 -8.71 -17.57 -5.60
C CYS A 30 -7.53 -18.30 -6.26
N GLY A 31 -6.39 -18.44 -5.57
CA GLY A 31 -5.19 -19.10 -6.10
C GLY A 31 -4.41 -18.26 -7.11
N ILE A 32 -4.67 -16.95 -7.18
CA ILE A 32 -3.97 -16.03 -8.07
C ILE A 32 -2.78 -15.44 -7.33
N GLU A 33 -1.60 -15.58 -7.90
CA GLU A 33 -0.40 -14.91 -7.39
C GLU A 33 -0.54 -13.39 -7.58
N VAL A 34 -0.49 -12.65 -6.47
CA VAL A 34 -0.68 -11.20 -6.46
C VAL A 34 0.40 -10.53 -5.63
N THR A 35 0.80 -9.34 -6.09
CA THR A 35 1.70 -8.44 -5.38
C THR A 35 1.15 -7.03 -5.42
N SER A 36 1.53 -6.20 -4.45
CA SER A 36 1.09 -4.80 -4.34
C SER A 36 2.28 -3.87 -4.33
N ILE A 37 2.20 -2.79 -5.10
CA ILE A 37 3.19 -1.71 -5.11
C ILE A 37 2.49 -0.45 -4.61
N LYS A 38 3.05 0.16 -3.57
CA LYS A 38 2.59 1.45 -3.05
C LYS A 38 3.40 2.56 -3.69
N ILE A 39 2.71 3.61 -4.16
CA ILE A 39 3.33 4.80 -4.75
C ILE A 39 2.94 5.98 -3.86
N ASP A 40 3.93 6.56 -3.20
CA ASP A 40 3.77 7.72 -2.35
C ASP A 40 4.27 8.97 -3.11
N PRO A 41 3.43 9.97 -3.40
CA PRO A 41 3.78 11.13 -4.21
C PRO A 41 4.55 12.19 -3.40
N TYR A 42 5.53 11.76 -2.60
CA TYR A 42 6.40 12.64 -1.83
C TYR A 42 7.79 12.71 -2.46
N ILE A 43 8.47 13.84 -2.26
CA ILE A 43 9.86 14.01 -2.70
C ILE A 43 10.86 13.29 -1.79
N ASN A 44 10.45 13.02 -0.55
CA ASN A 44 11.25 12.28 0.42
C ASN A 44 11.59 10.89 -0.12
N ILE A 45 12.87 10.56 -0.10
CA ILE A 45 13.40 9.30 -0.64
C ILE A 45 12.99 8.11 0.22
N ASP A 46 12.91 8.31 1.54
CA ASP A 46 12.56 7.26 2.48
C ASP A 46 11.62 7.77 3.57
N ALA A 47 10.73 6.87 4.00
CA ALA A 47 9.74 7.14 5.05
C ALA A 47 10.42 7.43 6.41
N GLY A 48 11.65 6.96 6.63
CA GLY A 48 12.44 7.20 7.85
C GLY A 48 12.79 8.67 8.10
N THR A 49 12.68 9.52 7.09
CA THR A 49 12.94 10.97 7.20
C THR A 49 11.72 11.77 7.64
N PHE A 50 10.53 11.16 7.69
CA PHE A 50 9.32 11.87 8.11
C PHE A 50 9.21 12.00 9.63
N SER A 51 8.63 13.12 10.07
CA SER A 51 8.17 13.25 11.45
C SER A 51 7.01 12.29 11.73
N PRO A 52 7.05 11.47 12.81
CA PRO A 52 5.98 10.54 13.17
C PRO A 52 4.63 11.22 13.43
N TYR A 53 4.65 12.50 13.81
CA TYR A 53 3.44 13.29 14.03
C TYR A 53 2.75 13.74 12.74
N GLU A 54 3.51 13.86 11.65
CA GLU A 54 3.00 14.37 10.36
C GLU A 54 2.58 13.23 9.42
N HIS A 55 3.36 12.14 9.38
CA HIS A 55 3.16 11.04 8.45
C HIS A 55 2.65 9.75 9.11
N GLY A 56 2.51 9.77 10.45
CA GLY A 56 2.17 8.58 11.22
C GLY A 56 3.36 7.64 11.41
N ARG A 57 3.07 6.42 11.85
CA ARG A 57 4.10 5.44 12.19
C ARG A 57 4.78 4.89 10.92
N LEU A 58 6.10 4.94 10.90
CA LEU A 58 6.92 4.20 9.94
C LEU A 58 6.64 2.69 10.05
N LEU A 59 6.24 2.05 8.95
CA LEU A 59 6.13 0.59 8.86
C LEU A 59 7.46 0.00 8.38
N LEU A 60 8.14 -0.73 9.26
CA LEU A 60 9.26 -1.62 8.90
C LEU A 60 8.68 -3.00 8.55
N LEU A 61 8.69 -3.37 7.28
CA LEU A 61 8.35 -4.73 6.88
C LEU A 61 9.62 -5.58 6.91
N GLY A 62 9.77 -6.38 7.96
CA GLY A 62 10.77 -7.45 8.01
C GLY A 62 10.31 -8.66 7.21
N LEU A 63 11.28 -9.40 6.65
CA LEU A 63 11.19 -10.64 5.89
C LEU A 63 10.18 -11.66 6.50
N LEU A 64 8.88 -11.45 6.26
CA LEU A 64 7.82 -12.42 6.49
C LEU A 64 7.21 -12.76 5.14
N THR A 65 8.02 -13.42 4.32
CA THR A 65 7.55 -14.34 3.30
C THR A 65 7.03 -15.60 3.98
N TYR A 66 5.72 -15.70 4.14
CA TYR A 66 4.95 -16.94 4.11
C TYR A 66 3.74 -16.74 3.20
#